data_AF-A0A2D9CFV0-F1
#
_entry.id   AF-A0A2D9CFV0-F1
#
_cell.length_a   1.000
_cell.length_b   1.000
_cell.length_c   1.000
_cell.angle_alpha   90.00
_cell.angle_beta   90.00
_cell.angle_gamma   90.00
#
_symmetry.space_group_name_H-M   'P 1'
#
loop_
_entity.id
_entity.type
_entity.pdbx_description
1 polymer ?
#
loop_
_entity_poly.entity_id
_entity_poly.type
_entity_poly.pdbx_seq_one_letter_code
_entity_poly.pdbx_strand_id
1 'polypeptide(L)' 'MQKLEIINGWEFEYVDNGGGDTFYQCRGDIYHDDEHDEIPEPGLWDAALKLEQQLKDDGYVADASHSEKGWVEVNIL' A
#
# COMPACT_ATOMS: atom_id res chain seq x y z
N MET A 1 -4.78 -11.54 -9.70
CA MET A 1 -4.34 -11.02 -8.39
C MET A 1 -4.38 -12.10 -7.34
N GLN A 2 -3.37 -12.16 -6.48
CA GLN A 2 -3.38 -12.99 -5.28
C GLN A 2 -4.12 -12.27 -4.15
N LYS A 3 -4.72 -13.04 -3.25
CA LYS A 3 -5.39 -12.49 -2.07
C LYS A 3 -4.41 -11.79 -1.11
N LEU A 4 -3.15 -12.21 -1.11
CA LEU A 4 -2.11 -11.69 -0.22
C LEU A 4 -0.79 -11.63 -0.98
N GLU A 5 -0.08 -10.51 -0.87
CA GLU A 5 1.25 -10.30 -1.44
C GLU A 5 2.23 -9.96 -0.30
N ILE A 6 3.42 -10.57 -0.31
CA ILE A 6 4.45 -10.34 0.71
C ILE A 6 5.59 -9.55 0.10
N ILE A 7 5.77 -8.31 0.54
CA ILE A 7 6.80 -7.40 0.02
C ILE A 7 7.68 -6.93 1.16
N ASN A 8 8.98 -7.20 1.09
CA ASN A 8 9.94 -6.93 2.17
C ASN A 8 9.51 -7.46 3.56
N GLY A 9 8.69 -8.51 3.63
CA GLY A 9 8.15 -9.04 4.89
C GLY A 9 6.85 -8.39 5.38
N TRP A 10 6.30 -7.44 4.64
CA TRP A 10 4.97 -6.86 4.88
C TRP A 10 3.91 -7.64 4.11
N GLU A 11 2.81 -7.96 4.78
CA GLU A 11 1.67 -8.66 4.20
C GLU A 11 0.63 -7.64 3.72
N PHE A 12 0.44 -7.58 2.40
CA PHE A 12 -0.57 -6.76 1.76
C PHE A 12 -1.79 -7.62 1.42
N GLU A 13 -2.95 -7.26 1.96
CA GLU A 13 -4.23 -7.92 1.68
C GLU A 13 -4.91 -7.26 0.48
N TYR A 14 -5.35 -8.07 -0.48
CA TYR A 14 -6.16 -7.61 -1.60
C TYR A 14 -7.61 -7.37 -1.17
N VAL A 15 -8.12 -6.17 -1.46
CA VAL A 15 -9.49 -5.72 -1.22
C VAL A 15 -10.15 -5.37 -2.55
N ASP A 16 -11.39 -5.84 -2.72
CA ASP A 16 -12.26 -5.49 -3.85
C ASP A 16 -13.62 -5.08 -3.29
N ASN A 17 -13.87 -3.76 -3.29
CA ASN A 17 -15.12 -3.19 -2.81
C ASN A 17 -16.22 -3.18 -3.89
N GLY A 18 -15.92 -3.71 -5.09
CA GLY A 18 -16.77 -3.60 -6.27
C GLY A 18 -16.72 -2.22 -6.90
N GLY A 19 -17.30 -2.08 -8.09
CA GLY A 19 -17.39 -0.78 -8.78
C GLY A 19 -16.05 -0.22 -9.29
N GLY A 20 -14.98 -1.02 -9.29
CA GLY A 20 -13.64 -0.62 -9.72
C GLY A 20 -12.73 -0.14 -8.57
N ASP A 21 -13.21 -0.19 -7.33
CA ASP A 21 -12.41 0.14 -6.15
C ASP A 21 -11.68 -1.11 -5.64
N THR A 22 -10.48 -1.33 -6.20
CA THR A 22 -9.62 -2.49 -5.88
C THR A 22 -8.23 -2.06 -5.50
N PHE A 23 -7.73 -2.55 -4.38
CA PHE A 23 -6.43 -2.14 -3.83
C PHE A 23 -5.81 -3.21 -2.94
N TYR A 24 -4.53 -3.08 -2.69
CA TYR A 24 -3.81 -3.84 -1.67
C TYR A 24 -3.59 -2.99 -0.43
N GLN A 25 -3.97 -3.46 0.76
CA GLN A 25 -3.81 -2.71 2.00
C GLN A 25 -2.84 -3.39 2.98
N CYS A 26 -2.11 -2.60 3.75
CA CYS A 26 -1.29 -3.07 4.86
C CYS A 26 -1.29 -2.01 5.97
N ARG A 27 -1.18 -2.45 7.23
CA ARG A 27 -1.12 -1.55 8.38
C ARG A 27 0.17 -1.74 9.15
N GLY A 28 0.85 -0.65 9.42
CA GLY A 28 2.06 -0.62 10.24
C GLY A 28 1.96 0.35 11.40
N ASP A 29 3.11 0.62 12.01
CA ASP A 29 3.24 1.64 13.03
C ASP A 29 3.09 3.04 12.42
N ILE A 30 2.66 4.00 13.25
CA ILE A 30 2.49 5.41 12.87
C ILE A 30 3.74 6.17 13.28
N TYR A 31 4.33 6.87 12.32
CA TYR A 31 5.41 7.81 12.52
C TYR A 31 4.87 9.23 12.30
N HIS A 32 5.64 10.23 12.70
CA HIS A 32 5.29 11.62 12.45
C HIS A 32 6.48 12.29 11.78
N ASP A 33 6.22 13.11 10.78
CA ASP A 33 7.26 13.94 10.17
C ASP A 33 7.55 15.20 11.00
N ASP A 34 8.40 16.08 10.48
CA ASP A 34 8.80 17.33 11.15
C ASP A 34 7.63 18.34 11.27
N GLU A 35 6.55 18.17 10.51
CA GLU A 35 5.32 18.98 10.56
C GLU A 35 4.27 18.38 11.50
N HIS A 36 4.59 17.24 12.14
CA HIS A 36 3.69 16.42 12.96
C HIS A 36 2.55 15.75 12.18
N ASP A 37 2.70 15.59 10.86
CA ASP A 37 1.75 14.82 10.05
C ASP A 37 1.99 13.32 10.23
N GLU A 38 0.91 12.53 10.28
CA GLU A 38 1.00 11.08 10.37
C GLU A 38 1.54 10.49 9.06
N ILE A 39 2.65 9.78 9.17
CA ILE A 39 3.25 9.04 8.07
C ILE A 39 3.32 7.55 8.43
N PRO A 40 3.23 6.64 7.45
CA PRO A 40 3.41 5.22 7.71
C PRO A 40 4.86 4.95 8.12
N GLU A 41 5.08 3.81 8.76
CA GLU A 41 6.42 3.28 8.97
C GLU A 41 7.24 3.30 7.66
N PRO A 42 8.46 3.88 7.64
CA PRO A 42 9.23 4.04 6.40
C PRO A 42 9.48 2.72 5.65
N GLY A 43 9.66 1.61 6.38
CA GLY A 43 9.84 0.29 5.79
C GLY A 43 8.58 -0.26 5.13
N LEU A 44 7.40 0.06 5.67
CA LEU A 44 6.11 -0.25 5.07
C LEU A 44 5.89 0.58 3.81
N TRP A 45 6.25 1.87 3.85
CA TRP A 45 6.16 2.74 2.67
C TRP A 45 7.03 2.25 1.51
N ASP A 46 8.29 1.87 1.78
CA ASP A 46 9.16 1.26 0.75
C ASP A 46 8.57 -0.03 0.18
N ALA A 47 7.92 -0.85 1.01
CA ALA A 47 7.25 -2.06 0.56
C ALA A 47 6.06 -1.76 -0.37
N ALA A 48 5.27 -0.73 -0.07
CA ALA A 48 4.15 -0.32 -0.91
C ALA A 48 4.60 0.22 -2.27
N LEU A 49 5.66 1.05 -2.30
CA LEU A 49 6.24 1.53 -3.57
C LEU A 49 6.77 0.39 -4.44
N LYS A 50 7.32 -0.66 -3.83
CA LYS A 50 7.74 -1.87 -4.55
C LYS A 50 6.55 -2.65 -5.10
N LEU A 51 5.48 -2.79 -4.33
CA LEU A 51 4.25 -3.43 -4.81
C LEU A 51 3.64 -2.65 -5.98
N GLU A 52 3.58 -1.33 -5.88
CA GLU A 52 3.13 -0.44 -6.95
C GLU A 52 3.94 -0.67 -8.23
N GLN A 53 5.27 -0.69 -8.13
CA GLN A 53 6.14 -0.94 -9.28
C GLN A 53 5.93 -2.35 -9.86
N GLN A 54 5.78 -3.37 -9.03
CA GLN A 54 5.51 -4.74 -9.48
C GLN A 54 4.18 -4.81 -10.25
N LEU A 55 3.12 -4.17 -9.76
CA LEU A 55 1.83 -4.10 -10.45
C LEU A 55 1.94 -3.36 -11.79
N LYS A 56 2.73 -2.27 -11.85
CA LYS A 56 3.01 -1.56 -13.10
C LYS A 56 3.78 -2.42 -14.10
N ASP A 57 4.76 -3.18 -13.64
CA ASP A 57 5.54 -4.11 -14.47
C ASP A 57 4.66 -5.26 -15.00
N ASP A 58 3.65 -5.68 -14.22
CA ASP A 58 2.62 -6.65 -14.61
C ASP A 58 1.54 -6.07 -15.55
N GLY A 59 1.61 -4.76 -15.84
CA GLY A 59 0.75 -4.06 -16.81
C GLY A 59 -0.49 -3.39 -16.22
N TYR A 60 -0.58 -3.27 -14.89
CA TYR A 60 -1.63 -2.54 -14.21
C TYR A 60 -1.29 -1.04 -14.09
N VAL A 61 -2.31 -0.19 -13.95
CA VAL A 61 -2.13 1.18 -13.47
C VAL A 61 -2.26 1.14 -11.96
N ALA A 62 -1.21 1.52 -11.23
CA ALA A 62 -1.21 1.46 -9.77
C ALA A 62 -0.66 2.73 -9.12
N ASP A 63 -1.10 3.02 -7.88
CA ASP A 63 -0.69 4.19 -7.09
C ASP A 63 -0.68 3.86 -5.60
N ALA A 64 0.48 4.00 -4.94
CA ALA A 64 0.60 3.85 -3.49
C ALA A 64 0.18 5.14 -2.77
N SER A 65 -0.70 4.99 -1.78
CA SER A 65 -1.17 6.05 -0.90
C SER A 65 -1.09 5.58 0.55
N HIS A 66 -1.16 6.54 1.48
CA HIS A 66 -1.33 6.22 2.90
C HIS A 66 -2.47 7.05 3.48
N SER A 67 -3.07 6.55 4.55
CA SER A 67 -4.06 7.28 5.33
C SER A 67 -3.61 7.40 6.78
N GLU A 68 -4.32 8.24 7.53
CA GLU A 68 -4.25 8.27 8.98
C GLU A 68 -4.37 6.86 9.58
N LYS A 69 -3.84 6.67 10.78
CA LYS A 69 -3.87 5.41 11.56
C LYS A 69 -2.94 4.31 11.05
N GLY A 70 -1.98 4.66 10.19
CA GLY A 70 -0.89 3.78 9.75
C GLY A 70 -1.26 2.82 8.62
N TRP A 71 -2.32 3.13 7.85
CA TRP A 71 -2.70 2.34 6.69
C TRP A 71 -1.96 2.81 5.44
N VAL A 72 -1.52 1.85 4.66
CA VAL A 72 -0.95 2.04 3.32
C VAL A 72 -1.76 1.21 2.34
N GLU A 73 -2.14 1.83 1.24
CA GLU A 73 -2.97 1.24 0.18
C GLU A 73 -2.23 1.36 -1.15
N VAL A 74 -2.30 0.32 -1.98
CA VAL A 74 -1.81 0.35 -3.37
C VAL A 74 -3.01 0.12 -4.27
N ASN A 75 -3.52 1.22 -4.81
CA ASN A 75 -4.71 1.25 -5.64
C ASN A 75 -4.41 0.71 -7.03
N ILE A 76 -5.34 -0.04 -7.62
CA ILE A 76 -5.30 -0.52 -8.99
C ILE A 76 -6.41 0.19 -9.78
N LEU A 77 -6.02 0.99 -10.77
CA LEU A 77 -6.87 1.95 -11.51
C LEU A 77 -7.31 1.44 -12.89
#